data_AF-T1A056-F1
#
_entry.id   AF-T1A056-F1
#
_cell.length_a   1.000
_cell.length_b   1.000
_cell.length_c   1.000
_cell.angle_alpha   90.00
_cell.angle_beta   90.00
_cell.angle_gamma   90.00
#
_symmetry.space_group_name_H-M   'P 1'
#
loop_
_entity.id
_entity.type
_entity.pdbx_description
1 polymer ?
#
loop_
_entity_poly.entity_id
_entity_poly.type
_entity_poly.pdbx_seq_one_letter_code
_entity_poly.pdbx_strand_id
1 'polypeptide(L)'
;MAGRDVLLIDLYHHNRMGAQVVSVFISQGGALWIPVDRGWIPASPLGRTDVRLDKGLPLGRLRITGYAGALPHPGLHLGNGPIPRSWPKPLLFPTHAFLETIYHHPLTRQVLLLGAREPGGFVRHWKPARRIGPGRHFGYALQWLILALLVFGVWVGLNLHRKRLS
;
A
#
# COMPACT_ATOMS: atom_id res chain seq x y z
N MET A 1 -16.49 -4.35 -17.12
CA MET A 1 -17.40 -5.21 -16.34
C MET A 1 -17.63 -4.52 -15.00
N ALA A 2 -18.79 -3.87 -14.82
CA ALA A 2 -19.17 -3.33 -13.53
C ALA A 2 -19.50 -4.50 -12.57
N GLY A 3 -19.10 -4.43 -11.30
CA GLY A 3 -19.54 -5.36 -10.26
C GLY A 3 -18.61 -6.54 -9.92
N ARG A 4 -17.37 -6.60 -10.41
CA ARG A 4 -16.35 -7.59 -9.98
C ARG A 4 -15.22 -6.94 -9.18
N ASP A 5 -15.59 -6.27 -8.11
CA ASP A 5 -14.66 -5.52 -7.25
C ASP A 5 -14.16 -6.39 -6.08
N VAL A 6 -12.85 -6.42 -5.91
CA VAL A 6 -12.20 -6.98 -4.73
C VAL A 6 -12.01 -5.86 -3.71
N LEU A 7 -12.31 -6.16 -2.44
CA LEU A 7 -12.12 -5.24 -1.33
C LEU A 7 -10.97 -5.76 -0.48
N LEU A 8 -9.86 -5.04 -0.45
CA LEU A 8 -8.75 -5.36 0.45
C LEU A 8 -9.09 -4.80 1.81
N ILE A 9 -9.50 -5.65 2.74
CA ILE A 9 -10.01 -5.26 4.07
C ILE A 9 -8.88 -5.04 5.08
N ASP A 10 -9.23 -4.50 6.25
CA ASP A 10 -8.34 -4.19 7.37
C ASP A 10 -7.23 -3.18 7.06
N LEU A 11 -7.51 -2.26 6.13
CA LEU A 11 -6.62 -1.17 5.78
C LEU A 11 -6.99 0.11 6.53
N TYR A 12 -6.03 0.65 7.27
CA TYR A 12 -6.21 1.90 8.00
C TYR A 12 -5.89 3.13 7.16
N HIS A 13 -6.78 4.12 7.23
CA HIS A 13 -6.56 5.44 6.65
C HIS A 13 -7.01 6.52 7.64
N HIS A 14 -6.11 7.43 8.03
CA HIS A 14 -6.38 8.48 9.03
C HIS A 14 -7.08 7.97 10.30
N ASN A 15 -6.52 6.90 10.90
CA ASN A 15 -7.04 6.26 12.11
C ASN A 15 -8.47 5.67 11.97
N ARG A 16 -8.92 5.42 10.74
CA ARG A 16 -10.16 4.71 10.45
C ARG A 16 -9.85 3.42 9.71
N MET A 17 -10.44 2.32 10.17
CA MET A 17 -10.43 1.05 9.46
C MET A 17 -11.31 1.15 8.21
N GLY A 18 -10.88 0.50 7.14
CA GLY A 18 -11.63 0.44 5.90
C GLY A 18 -11.07 -0.57 4.94
N ALA A 19 -11.44 -0.42 3.67
CA ALA A 19 -11.00 -1.30 2.61
C ALA A 19 -10.55 -0.51 1.39
N GLN A 20 -9.65 -1.11 0.62
CA GLN A 20 -9.21 -0.58 -0.67
C GLN A 20 -9.94 -1.30 -1.79
N VAL A 21 -10.52 -0.53 -2.71
CA VAL A 21 -11.35 -1.05 -3.79
C VAL A 21 -10.49 -1.29 -5.01
N VAL A 22 -10.35 -2.55 -5.40
CA VAL A 22 -9.61 -2.96 -6.60
C VAL A 22 -10.58 -3.56 -7.61
N SER A 23 -10.56 -3.00 -8.82
CA SER A 23 -11.36 -3.47 -9.96
C SER A 23 -10.43 -3.90 -11.08
N VAL A 24 -10.86 -4.83 -11.94
CA VAL A 24 -10.07 -5.23 -13.11
C VAL A 24 -10.59 -4.53 -14.37
N PHE A 25 -9.67 -3.86 -15.07
CA PHE A 25 -9.91 -3.21 -16.35
C PHE A 25 -9.30 -4.04 -17.47
N ILE A 26 -9.99 -4.10 -18.60
CA ILE A 26 -9.54 -4.86 -19.76
C ILE A 26 -9.08 -3.84 -20.81
N SER A 27 -7.87 -4.02 -21.34
CA SER A 27 -7.34 -3.15 -22.39
C SER A 27 -8.21 -3.20 -23.65
N GLN A 28 -8.13 -2.15 -24.47
CA GLN A 28 -8.79 -2.18 -25.78
C GLN A 28 -8.19 -3.34 -26.60
N GLY A 29 -9.05 -4.23 -27.08
CA GLY A 29 -8.64 -5.47 -27.77
C GLY A 29 -8.57 -6.71 -26.87
N GLY A 30 -8.79 -6.60 -25.57
CA GLY A 30 -8.93 -7.76 -24.68
C GLY A 30 -7.62 -8.42 -24.22
N ALA A 31 -6.48 -7.93 -24.70
CA ALA A 31 -5.18 -8.60 -24.51
C ALA A 31 -4.63 -8.53 -23.08
N LEU A 32 -4.97 -7.48 -22.30
CA LEU A 32 -4.41 -7.25 -20.97
C LEU A 32 -5.52 -6.99 -19.96
N TRP A 33 -5.46 -7.71 -18.84
CA TRP A 33 -6.31 -7.48 -17.67
C TRP A 33 -5.47 -6.79 -16.60
N ILE A 34 -5.85 -5.56 -16.28
CA ILE A 34 -5.08 -4.65 -15.43
C ILE A 34 -5.84 -4.47 -14.12
N PRO A 35 -5.26 -4.87 -12.97
CA PRO A 35 -5.80 -4.48 -11.67
C PRO A 35 -5.68 -2.97 -11.50
N VAL A 36 -6.79 -2.32 -11.17
CA VAL A 36 -6.87 -0.88 -10.94
C VAL A 36 -7.35 -0.64 -9.52
N ASP A 37 -6.49 0.01 -8.76
CA ASP A 37 -6.80 0.45 -7.42
C ASP A 37 -7.53 1.79 -7.48
N ARG A 38 -8.80 1.76 -7.09
CA ARG A 38 -9.70 2.92 -7.14
C ARG A 38 -9.62 3.74 -5.86
N GLY A 39 -8.92 3.27 -4.82
CA GLY A 39 -8.74 3.98 -3.56
C GLY A 39 -9.50 3.37 -2.38
N TRP A 40 -9.44 4.06 -1.24
CA TRP A 40 -9.91 3.59 0.05
C TRP A 40 -11.34 4.05 0.37
N ILE A 41 -12.10 3.18 1.03
CA ILE A 41 -13.42 3.43 1.60
C ILE A 41 -13.45 3.07 3.08
N PRO A 42 -14.18 3.82 3.92
CA PRO A 42 -14.37 3.45 5.32
C PRO A 42 -15.19 2.16 5.43
N ALA A 43 -14.85 1.33 6.42
CA ALA A 43 -15.71 0.23 6.81
C ALA A 43 -16.86 0.77 7.67
N SER A 44 -18.05 0.20 7.50
CA SER A 44 -19.17 0.38 8.43
C SER A 44 -18.77 -0.11 9.82
N PRO A 45 -19.35 0.43 10.91
CA PRO A 45 -19.09 -0.04 12.28
C PRO A 45 -19.30 -1.54 12.48
N LEU A 46 -20.10 -2.18 11.63
CA LEU A 46 -20.35 -3.63 11.61
C LEU A 46 -19.29 -4.44 10.84
N GLY A 47 -18.16 -3.84 10.47
CA GLY A 47 -17.10 -4.49 9.68
C GLY A 47 -17.48 -4.77 8.22
N ARG A 48 -18.60 -4.21 7.76
CA ARG A 48 -19.07 -4.35 6.37
C ARG A 48 -18.70 -3.12 5.57
N THR A 49 -18.19 -3.30 4.36
CA THR A 49 -18.08 -2.22 3.38
C THR A 49 -19.38 -2.16 2.58
N ASP A 50 -20.35 -1.43 3.13
CA ASP A 50 -21.69 -1.17 2.59
C ASP A 50 -21.73 0.02 1.61
N VAL A 51 -20.57 0.56 1.26
CA VAL A 51 -20.46 1.67 0.31
C VAL A 51 -20.91 1.21 -1.08
N ARG A 52 -21.81 1.97 -1.69
CA ARG A 52 -22.22 1.78 -3.09
C ARG A 52 -20.98 1.93 -4.00
N LEU A 53 -20.46 0.79 -4.47
CA LEU A 53 -19.22 0.74 -5.26
C LEU A 53 -19.37 1.35 -6.67
N ASP A 54 -20.62 1.51 -7.10
CA ASP A 54 -21.02 2.23 -8.31
C ASP A 54 -20.91 3.75 -8.15
N LYS A 55 -19.67 4.25 -8.10
CA LYS A 55 -19.35 5.67 -8.28
C LYS A 55 -19.39 6.10 -9.76
N GLY A 56 -20.35 5.58 -10.53
CA GLY A 56 -20.55 6.00 -11.92
C GLY A 56 -19.37 5.71 -12.83
N LEU A 57 -18.76 4.52 -12.73
CA LEU A 57 -17.90 4.03 -13.80
C LEU A 57 -18.77 3.92 -15.07
N PRO A 58 -18.51 4.71 -16.12
CA PRO A 58 -19.31 4.62 -17.33
C PRO A 58 -19.19 3.21 -17.92
N LEU A 59 -20.33 2.63 -18.28
CA LEU A 59 -20.37 1.37 -19.00
C LEU A 59 -19.79 1.61 -20.41
N GLY A 60 -18.66 0.98 -20.72
CA GLY A 60 -18.05 1.04 -22.06
C GLY A 60 -16.55 1.30 -22.04
N ARG A 61 -16.05 1.87 -23.15
CA ARG A 61 -14.63 2.24 -23.28
C ARG A 61 -14.37 3.52 -22.48
N LEU A 62 -13.47 3.41 -21.51
CA LEU A 62 -12.99 4.54 -20.72
C LEU A 62 -11.47 4.64 -20.86
N ARG A 63 -10.97 5.87 -20.96
CA ARG A 63 -9.55 6.17 -20.80
C ARG A 63 -9.32 6.57 -19.36
N ILE A 64 -8.43 5.87 -18.67
CA ILE A 64 -8.02 6.17 -17.30
C ILE A 64 -6.52 6.43 -17.26
N THR A 65 -6.10 7.33 -16.37
CA THR A 65 -4.69 7.60 -16.08
C THR A 65 -4.40 7.38 -14.60
N GLY A 66 -3.15 7.13 -14.25
CA GLY A 66 -2.77 6.80 -12.90
C GLY A 66 -1.28 6.55 -12.75
N TYR A 67 -0.89 6.04 -11.60
CA TYR A 67 0.50 5.70 -11.28
C TYR A 67 0.68 4.19 -11.29
N ALA A 68 1.85 3.72 -11.73
CA ALA A 68 2.21 2.32 -11.55
C ALA A 68 2.50 2.06 -10.06
N GLY A 69 1.89 1.02 -9.52
CA GLY A 69 2.05 0.60 -8.14
C GLY A 69 1.96 -0.91 -7.98
N ALA A 70 1.79 -1.34 -6.74
CA ALA A 70 1.61 -2.73 -6.35
C ALA A 70 0.45 -2.82 -5.36
N LEU A 71 -0.09 -4.03 -5.17
CA LEU A 71 -1.04 -4.27 -4.11
C LEU A 71 -0.41 -3.92 -2.74
N PRO A 72 -1.22 -3.54 -1.74
CA PRO A 72 -0.78 -3.51 -0.36
C PRO A 72 -0.22 -4.88 0.04
N HIS A 73 0.93 -4.90 0.71
CA HIS A 73 1.51 -6.11 1.27
C HIS A 73 1.65 -5.93 2.79
N PRO A 74 1.21 -6.90 3.60
CA PRO A 74 1.37 -6.86 5.04
C PRO A 74 2.82 -7.23 5.40
N GLY A 75 3.28 -6.80 6.58
CA GLY A 75 4.60 -7.20 7.08
C GLY A 75 4.71 -8.72 7.31
N LEU A 76 3.58 -9.37 7.60
CA LEU A 76 3.46 -10.83 7.69
C LEU A 76 2.26 -11.27 6.84
N HIS A 77 2.50 -12.17 5.88
CA HIS A 77 1.45 -12.76 5.07
C HIS A 77 1.06 -14.12 5.66
N LEU A 78 -0.17 -14.24 6.15
CA LEU A 78 -0.69 -15.47 6.77
C LEU A 78 -1.26 -16.46 5.74
N GLY A 79 -1.00 -16.22 4.45
CA GLY A 79 -1.61 -16.96 3.34
C GLY A 79 -2.92 -16.35 2.86
N ASN A 80 -3.45 -16.91 1.78
CA ASN A 80 -4.73 -16.50 1.22
C ASN A 80 -5.87 -17.23 1.95
N GLY A 81 -6.93 -16.50 2.31
CA GLY A 81 -8.16 -17.07 2.84
C GLY A 81 -9.01 -17.76 1.76
N PRO A 82 -10.16 -18.34 2.13
CA PRO A 82 -11.10 -18.91 1.17
C PRO A 82 -11.65 -17.82 0.24
N ILE A 83 -11.92 -18.18 -1.03
CA ILE A 83 -12.53 -17.27 -2.00
C ILE A 83 -14.01 -17.05 -1.61
N PRO A 84 -14.45 -15.82 -1.29
CA PRO A 84 -15.85 -15.55 -0.99
C PRO A 84 -16.75 -15.87 -2.19
N ARG A 85 -17.99 -16.32 -1.98
CA ARG A 85 -18.89 -16.71 -3.08
C ARG A 85 -19.44 -15.51 -3.84
N SER A 86 -19.96 -14.50 -3.13
CA SER A 86 -20.55 -13.30 -3.71
C SER A 86 -19.53 -12.21 -4.00
N TRP A 87 -19.88 -11.32 -4.95
CA TRP A 87 -19.21 -10.04 -5.13
C TRP A 87 -19.92 -8.95 -4.31
N PRO A 88 -19.21 -7.89 -3.89
CA PRO A 88 -17.76 -7.75 -3.90
C PRO A 88 -17.06 -8.76 -2.99
N LYS A 89 -15.81 -9.16 -3.32
CA LYS A 89 -15.08 -10.18 -2.55
C LYS A 89 -14.15 -9.51 -1.53
N PRO A 90 -14.44 -9.57 -0.22
CA PRO A 90 -13.52 -9.08 0.81
C PRO A 90 -12.34 -10.04 0.96
N LEU A 91 -11.11 -9.54 0.81
CA LEU A 91 -9.88 -10.31 0.88
C LEU A 91 -8.87 -9.61 1.80
N LEU A 92 -8.21 -10.38 2.66
CA LEU A 92 -7.12 -9.88 3.49
C LEU A 92 -5.81 -10.03 2.71
N PHE A 93 -5.28 -8.93 2.18
CA PHE A 93 -3.99 -8.88 1.47
C PHE A 93 -3.74 -10.04 0.47
N PRO A 94 -4.58 -10.20 -0.56
CA PRO A 94 -4.44 -11.30 -1.51
C PRO A 94 -3.13 -11.19 -2.30
N THR A 95 -2.51 -12.34 -2.60
CA THR A 95 -1.40 -12.36 -3.55
C THR A 95 -1.90 -12.11 -4.98
N HIS A 96 -1.00 -11.67 -5.85
CA HIS A 96 -1.32 -11.45 -7.26
C HIS A 96 -1.85 -12.73 -7.94
N ALA A 97 -1.18 -13.86 -7.74
CA ALA A 97 -1.62 -15.18 -8.24
C ALA A 97 -3.02 -15.57 -7.70
N PHE A 98 -3.37 -15.18 -6.48
CA PHE A 98 -4.70 -15.45 -5.94
C PHE A 98 -5.78 -14.64 -6.64
N LEU A 99 -5.49 -13.39 -7.03
CA LEU A 99 -6.40 -12.61 -7.86
C LEU A 99 -6.59 -13.28 -9.24
N GLU A 100 -5.53 -13.77 -9.87
CA GLU A 100 -5.63 -14.48 -11.15
C GLU A 100 -6.57 -15.70 -11.06
N THR A 101 -6.49 -16.46 -9.96
CA THR A 101 -7.42 -17.57 -9.67
C THR A 101 -8.86 -17.09 -9.51
N ILE A 102 -9.10 -15.97 -8.82
CA ILE A 102 -10.45 -15.40 -8.63
C ILE A 102 -11.05 -14.91 -9.96
N TYR A 103 -10.23 -14.31 -10.82
CA TYR A 103 -10.68 -13.74 -12.09
C TYR A 103 -10.63 -14.76 -13.24
N HIS A 104 -10.05 -15.93 -13.03
CA HIS A 104 -9.82 -16.97 -14.03
C HIS A 104 -9.07 -16.45 -15.27
N HIS A 105 -8.14 -15.51 -15.07
CA HIS A 105 -7.38 -14.88 -16.15
C HIS A 105 -6.05 -14.33 -15.62
N PRO A 106 -4.95 -14.38 -16.40
CA PRO A 106 -3.70 -13.71 -16.03
C PRO A 106 -3.90 -12.19 -15.91
N LEU A 107 -3.28 -11.59 -14.90
CA LEU A 107 -3.36 -10.16 -14.63
C LEU A 107 -1.98 -9.52 -14.84
N THR A 108 -1.93 -8.24 -15.19
CA THR A 108 -0.66 -7.53 -15.21
C THR A 108 -0.05 -7.48 -13.82
N ARG A 109 1.27 -7.69 -13.72
CA ARG A 109 1.99 -7.66 -12.43
C ARG A 109 1.88 -6.31 -11.71
N GLN A 110 1.80 -5.24 -12.49
CA GLN A 110 1.62 -3.90 -11.95
C GLN A 110 0.14 -3.62 -11.70
N VAL A 111 -0.13 -2.91 -10.60
CA VAL A 111 -1.44 -2.36 -10.28
C VAL A 111 -1.44 -0.90 -10.70
N LEU A 112 -2.48 -0.46 -11.39
CA LEU A 112 -2.68 0.95 -11.70
C LEU A 112 -3.35 1.64 -10.51
N LEU A 113 -2.64 2.56 -9.86
CA LEU A 113 -3.19 3.45 -8.84
C LEU A 113 -3.94 4.57 -9.55
N LEU A 114 -5.27 4.54 -9.51
CA LEU A 114 -6.12 5.45 -10.29
C LEU A 114 -5.80 6.92 -9.97
N GLY A 115 -5.56 7.75 -10.98
CA GLY A 115 -5.19 9.15 -10.81
C GLY A 115 -6.24 9.94 -10.05
N ALA A 116 -5.84 10.91 -9.24
CA ALA A 116 -6.75 11.63 -8.33
C ALA A 116 -7.89 12.39 -9.04
N ARG A 117 -7.71 12.74 -10.32
CA ARG A 117 -8.70 13.46 -11.15
C ARG A 117 -9.63 12.52 -11.95
N GLU A 118 -9.35 11.22 -11.95
CA GLU A 118 -10.16 10.26 -12.70
C GLU A 118 -11.52 10.00 -12.01
N PRO A 119 -12.59 9.76 -12.80
CA PRO A 119 -13.90 9.39 -12.26
C PRO A 119 -13.88 7.99 -11.64
N GLY A 120 -14.90 7.68 -10.84
CA GLY A 120 -15.06 6.35 -10.24
C GLY A 120 -14.08 6.02 -9.10
N GLY A 121 -13.23 6.96 -8.68
CA GLY A 121 -12.31 6.76 -7.56
C GLY A 121 -12.90 7.05 -6.17
N PHE A 122 -12.28 6.45 -5.17
CA PHE A 122 -12.52 6.68 -3.75
C PHE A 122 -11.41 7.56 -3.16
N VAL A 123 -11.16 7.46 -1.86
CA VAL A 123 -10.13 8.27 -1.20
C VAL A 123 -8.76 7.82 -1.71
N ARG A 124 -8.06 8.69 -2.43
CA ARG A 124 -6.80 8.41 -3.15
C ARG A 124 -5.68 9.28 -2.60
N HIS A 125 -5.06 8.83 -1.51
CA HIS A 125 -3.82 9.43 -1.01
C HIS A 125 -2.64 8.54 -1.38
N TRP A 126 -2.33 8.51 -2.68
CA TRP A 126 -1.08 7.92 -3.14
C TRP A 126 0.04 8.76 -2.56
N LYS A 127 0.72 8.23 -1.53
CA LYS A 127 2.03 8.77 -1.17
C LYS A 127 2.90 8.40 -2.36
N PRO A 128 3.32 9.34 -3.24
CA PRO A 128 4.32 8.99 -4.25
C PRO A 128 5.44 8.34 -3.47
N ALA A 129 5.82 7.11 -3.84
CA ALA A 129 6.79 6.32 -3.11
C ALA A 129 7.92 7.28 -2.73
N ARG A 130 7.96 7.69 -1.46
CA ARG A 130 8.96 8.63 -1.00
C ARG A 130 10.22 7.83 -1.22
N ARG A 131 10.94 8.10 -2.31
CA ARG A 131 12.36 7.76 -2.42
C ARG A 131 12.88 8.22 -1.09
N ILE A 132 13.25 7.27 -0.25
CA ILE A 132 13.82 7.56 1.05
C ILE A 132 15.07 8.34 0.68
N GLY A 133 14.98 9.66 0.77
CA GLY A 133 16.11 10.50 0.44
C GLY A 133 17.26 10.09 1.37
N PRO A 134 18.51 10.14 0.90
CA PRO A 134 19.69 9.77 1.69
C PRO A 134 19.80 10.55 3.02
N GLY A 135 18.98 11.58 3.23
CA GLY A 135 18.87 12.38 4.45
C GLY A 135 18.60 11.61 5.75
N ARG A 136 18.06 10.37 5.72
CA ARG A 136 17.89 9.58 6.96
C ARG A 136 19.20 9.03 7.53
N HIS A 137 20.27 8.94 6.74
CA HIS A 137 21.57 8.46 7.24
C HIS A 137 22.32 9.50 8.10
N PHE A 138 21.95 10.78 8.03
CA PHE A 138 22.60 11.83 8.83
C PHE A 138 22.30 11.73 10.32
N GLY A 139 21.08 11.33 10.70
CA GLY A 139 20.72 11.17 12.11
C GLY A 139 21.55 10.08 12.80
N TYR A 140 21.76 8.96 12.10
CA TYR A 140 22.58 7.85 12.60
C TYR A 140 24.07 8.24 12.65
N ALA A 141 24.59 8.90 11.61
CA ALA A 141 25.97 9.38 11.60
C ALA A 141 26.25 10.35 12.77
N LEU A 142 25.31 11.27 13.06
CA LEU A 142 25.43 12.19 14.18
C LEU A 142 25.37 11.46 15.54
N GLN A 143 24.51 10.45 15.68
CA GLN A 143 24.45 9.61 16.88
C GLN A 143 25.80 8.92 17.15
N TRP A 144 26.41 8.32 16.13
CA TRP A 144 27.73 7.69 16.27
C TRP A 144 28.83 8.69 16.58
N LEU A 145 28.79 9.89 15.99
CA LEU A 145 29.75 10.95 16.28
C LEU A 145 29.68 11.38 17.75
N ILE A 146 28.46 11.60 18.26
CA ILE A 146 28.25 11.97 19.67
C ILE A 146 28.74 10.85 20.61
N LEU A 147 28.45 9.58 20.28
CA LEU A 147 28.93 8.44 21.06
C LEU A 147 30.47 8.35 21.05
N ALA A 148 31.09 8.53 19.88
CA ALA A 148 32.55 8.51 19.75
C ALA A 148 33.21 9.63 20.57
N LEU A 149 32.65 10.84 20.54
CA LEU A 149 33.13 11.97 21.34
C LEU A 149 32.98 11.74 22.85
N LEU A 150 31.87 11.13 23.28
CA LEU A 150 31.65 10.75 24.68
C LEU A 150 32.71 9.74 25.16
N VAL A 151 32.92 8.66 24.40
CA VAL A 151 33.93 7.63 24.71
C VAL A 151 35.33 8.23 24.74
N PHE A 152 35.66 9.09 23.76
CA PHE A 152 36.94 9.77 23.70
C PHE A 152 37.16 10.70 24.91
N GLY A 153 36.16 11.50 25.28
CA GLY A 153 36.23 12.38 26.44
C GLY A 153 36.46 11.62 27.75
N VAL A 154 35.74 10.52 27.96
CA VAL A 154 35.94 9.64 29.13
C VAL A 154 37.35 9.06 29.15
N TRP A 155 37.84 8.58 28.00
CA TRP A 155 39.20 8.02 27.88
C TRP A 155 40.29 9.04 28.20
N VAL A 156 40.17 10.28 27.69
CA VAL A 156 41.11 11.38 28.00
C VAL A 156 41.06 11.73 29.48
N GLY A 157 39.87 11.88 30.06
CA GLY A 157 39.70 12.21 31.49
C GLY A 157 40.35 11.19 32.42
N LEU A 158 40.10 9.90 32.17
CA LEU A 158 40.68 8.81 32.97
C LEU A 158 42.22 8.75 32.85
N ASN A 159 42.77 8.97 31.65
CA ASN A 159 44.22 8.95 31.47
C ASN A 159 44.94 10.16 32.09
N LEU A 160 44.32 11.35 32.07
CA LEU A 160 44.88 12.54 32.71
C LEU A 160 44.82 12.45 34.24
N HIS A 161 43.77 11.87 34.82
CA HIS A 161 43.70 11.62 36.26
C HIS A 161 44.73 10.59 36.73
N ARG A 162 44.99 9.55 35.93
CA ARG A 162 46.00 8.51 36.25
C ARG A 162 47.42 9.08 36.31
N LYS A 163 47.75 10.06 35.47
CA LYS A 163 49.07 10.74 35.49
C LYS A 163 49.27 11.71 36.65
N ARG A 164 48.21 12.14 37.34
CA ARG A 164 48.30 13.02 38.51
C ARG A 164 48.50 12.27 39.84
N LEU A 165 48.35 10.95 39.85
CA LEU A 165 48.40 10.09 41.03
C LEU A 165 49.60 9.12 41.03
N SER A 166 50.53 9.29 40.09
CA SER A 166 51.80 8.54 39.99
C SER A 166 52.95 9.52 39.90
#